data_AF-A0A8T0CC25-F1
#
_entry.id   AF-A0A8T0CC25-F1
#
_cell.length_a   1.000
_cell.length_b   1.000
_cell.length_c   1.000
_cell.angle_alpha   90.00
_cell.angle_beta   90.00
_cell.angle_gamma   90.00
#
_symmetry.space_group_name_H-M   'P 1'
#
loop_
_entity.id
_entity.type
_entity.pdbx_description
1 polymer ?
#
loop_
_entity_poly.entity_id
_entity_poly.type
_entity_poly.pdbx_seq_one_letter_code
_entity_poly.pdbx_strand_id
1 'polypeptide(L)'
;MQRHVRWLRAQAEQRQITLSWYETTGFYGRDYDAIRLLLQVESAVVVVGGDGTINLVVNAMCGSSAQLACLPAGTGNDFCRQFGYTEKQWRATVFSSHCIALDLGAIGERCFVNIAGVGFNADVVQSLRGQKHGGALSYVWGGLKQLFCAPTIELKTAQGRGLTRAKT
;
A
#
# COMPACT_ATOMS: atom_id res chain seq x y z
N MET A 1 -8.78 -9.14 -9.55
CA MET A 1 -8.53 -10.13 -8.48
C MET A 1 -8.70 -11.59 -8.91
N GLN A 2 -9.91 -12.07 -9.24
CA GLN A 2 -10.16 -13.51 -9.54
C GLN A 2 -9.31 -14.11 -10.67
N ARG A 3 -8.88 -13.29 -11.66
CA ARG A 3 -7.97 -13.72 -12.73
C ARG A 3 -6.58 -14.10 -12.19
N HIS A 4 -6.01 -13.28 -11.31
CA HIS A 4 -4.69 -13.50 -10.73
C HIS A 4 -4.66 -14.72 -9.82
N VAL A 5 -5.69 -14.89 -8.98
CA VAL A 5 -5.81 -16.05 -8.10
C VAL A 5 -5.90 -17.36 -8.90
N ARG A 6 -6.75 -17.40 -9.94
CA ARG A 6 -6.85 -18.57 -10.83
C ARG A 6 -5.53 -18.88 -11.52
N TRP A 7 -4.85 -17.85 -12.03
CA TRP A 7 -3.55 -18.01 -12.67
C TRP A 7 -2.48 -18.53 -11.69
N LEU A 8 -2.41 -17.99 -10.46
CA LEU A 8 -1.47 -18.44 -9.43
C LEU A 8 -1.68 -19.90 -9.07
N ARG A 9 -2.94 -20.33 -8.85
CA ARG A 9 -3.26 -21.73 -8.56
C ARG A 9 -2.78 -22.67 -9.67
N ALA A 10 -3.09 -22.33 -10.92
CA ALA A 10 -2.66 -23.13 -12.07
C ALA A 10 -1.12 -23.19 -12.19
N GLN A 11 -0.41 -22.09 -11.91
CA GLN A 11 1.06 -22.08 -11.96
C GLN A 11 1.70 -22.84 -10.81
N ALA A 12 1.12 -22.78 -9.61
CA ALA A 12 1.58 -23.52 -8.45
C ALA A 12 1.41 -25.03 -8.65
N GLU A 13 0.26 -25.46 -9.18
CA GLU A 13 0.02 -26.86 -9.53
C GLU A 13 1.02 -27.35 -10.59
N GLN A 14 1.19 -26.59 -11.68
CA GLN A 14 2.15 -26.92 -12.74
C GLN A 14 3.59 -27.04 -12.24
N ARG A 15 3.97 -26.25 -11.22
CA ARG A 15 5.33 -26.24 -10.63
C ARG A 15 5.47 -27.12 -9.39
N GLN A 16 4.38 -27.78 -8.97
CA GLN A 16 4.33 -28.57 -7.74
C GLN A 16 4.75 -27.77 -6.50
N ILE A 17 4.37 -26.48 -6.45
CA ILE A 17 4.63 -25.58 -5.32
C ILE A 17 3.39 -25.55 -4.42
N THR A 18 3.59 -25.76 -3.13
CA THR A 18 2.54 -25.57 -2.12
C THR A 18 2.41 -24.09 -1.79
N LEU A 19 1.18 -23.56 -1.83
CA LEU A 19 0.88 -22.17 -1.48
C LEU A 19 0.03 -22.10 -0.22
N SER A 20 0.49 -21.31 0.76
CA SER A 20 -0.29 -20.88 1.91
C SER A 20 -1.17 -19.69 1.50
N TRP A 21 -2.50 -19.82 1.63
CA TRP A 21 -3.44 -18.77 1.23
C TRP A 21 -3.96 -18.00 2.43
N TYR A 22 -3.91 -16.68 2.35
CA TYR A 22 -4.52 -15.78 3.32
C TYR A 22 -5.36 -14.72 2.60
N GLU A 23 -6.63 -14.63 2.96
CA GLU A 23 -7.54 -13.59 2.47
C GLU A 23 -7.71 -12.52 3.56
N THR A 24 -7.38 -11.28 3.22
CA THR A 24 -7.48 -10.15 4.15
C THR A 24 -8.93 -9.90 4.54
N THR A 25 -9.17 -9.70 5.82
CA THR A 25 -10.50 -9.41 6.38
C THR A 25 -10.92 -7.94 6.21
N GLY A 26 -9.97 -7.06 5.88
CA GLY A 26 -10.17 -5.61 5.83
C GLY A 26 -9.95 -4.92 7.18
N PHE A 27 -9.66 -5.69 8.23
CA PHE A 27 -9.28 -5.17 9.55
C PHE A 27 -7.76 -5.17 9.68
N TYR A 28 -7.15 -3.99 9.55
CA TYR A 28 -5.69 -3.83 9.48
C TYR A 28 -4.92 -4.60 10.56
N GLY A 29 -5.27 -4.45 11.84
CA GLY A 29 -4.54 -5.10 12.94
C GLY A 29 -4.59 -6.63 12.88
N ARG A 30 -5.78 -7.20 12.62
CA ARG A 30 -5.95 -8.65 12.49
C ARG A 30 -5.16 -9.19 11.30
N ASP A 31 -5.25 -8.52 10.16
CA ASP A 31 -4.57 -8.97 8.95
C ASP A 31 -3.05 -8.83 9.10
N TYR A 32 -2.59 -7.77 9.76
CA TYR A 32 -1.18 -7.54 10.10
C TYR A 32 -0.61 -8.68 10.94
N ASP A 33 -1.26 -9.02 12.06
CA ASP A 33 -0.80 -10.05 12.98
C ASP A 33 -0.77 -11.43 12.30
N ALA A 34 -1.80 -11.76 11.52
CA ALA A 34 -1.88 -13.03 10.80
C ALA A 34 -0.78 -13.16 9.74
N ILE A 35 -0.53 -12.11 8.95
CA ILE A 35 0.55 -12.11 7.95
C ILE A 35 1.90 -12.25 8.65
N ARG A 36 2.10 -11.56 9.77
CA ARG A 36 3.36 -11.62 10.53
C ARG A 36 3.65 -13.02 11.08
N LEU A 37 2.62 -13.76 11.49
CA LEU A 37 2.75 -15.18 11.88
C LEU A 37 3.12 -16.07 10.71
N LEU A 38 2.50 -15.88 9.54
CA LEU A 38 2.84 -16.65 8.32
C LEU A 38 4.30 -16.42 7.89
N LEU A 39 4.79 -15.19 8.01
CA LEU A 39 6.18 -14.83 7.69
C LEU A 39 7.23 -15.43 8.64
N GLN A 40 6.82 -16.11 9.72
CA GLN A 40 7.76 -16.88 10.56
C GLN A 40 8.19 -18.19 9.89
N VAL A 41 7.38 -18.71 8.97
CA VAL A 41 7.64 -19.98 8.27
C VAL A 41 7.78 -19.81 6.76
N GLU A 42 7.19 -18.76 6.20
CA GLU A 42 7.25 -18.46 4.77
C GLU A 42 8.36 -17.44 4.46
N SER A 43 9.18 -17.73 3.45
CA SER A 43 10.27 -16.84 2.99
C SER A 43 9.91 -15.98 1.77
N ALA A 44 8.70 -16.14 1.24
CA ALA A 44 8.21 -15.37 0.10
C ALA A 44 6.71 -15.12 0.22
N VAL A 45 6.27 -13.93 -0.19
CA VAL A 45 4.85 -13.55 -0.18
C VAL A 45 4.46 -12.97 -1.53
N VAL A 46 3.30 -13.40 -2.02
CA VAL A 46 2.70 -12.88 -3.25
C VAL A 46 1.44 -12.11 -2.88
N VAL A 47 1.44 -10.80 -3.14
CA VAL A 47 0.29 -9.94 -2.86
C VAL A 47 -0.59 -9.82 -4.09
N VAL A 48 -1.84 -10.27 -3.98
CA VAL A 48 -2.87 -10.03 -5.00
C VAL A 48 -3.82 -8.95 -4.50
N GLY A 49 -3.55 -7.69 -4.81
CA GLY A 49 -4.29 -6.58 -4.21
C GLY A 49 -3.94 -5.22 -4.79
N GLY A 50 -4.44 -4.18 -4.12
CA GLY A 50 -4.08 -2.79 -4.39
C GLY A 50 -3.02 -2.25 -3.44
N ASP A 51 -2.76 -0.94 -3.53
CA ASP A 51 -1.73 -0.26 -2.71
C ASP A 51 -1.94 -0.43 -1.20
N GLY A 52 -3.20 -0.47 -0.73
CA GLY A 52 -3.51 -0.70 0.68
C GLY A 52 -3.08 -2.09 1.18
N THR A 53 -3.30 -3.13 0.36
CA THR A 53 -2.88 -4.51 0.68
C THR A 53 -1.36 -4.62 0.63
N ILE A 54 -0.72 -4.01 -0.35
CA ILE A 54 0.75 -3.97 -0.46
C ILE A 54 1.35 -3.26 0.76
N ASN A 55 0.80 -2.10 1.14
CA ASN A 55 1.26 -1.34 2.30
C ASN A 55 1.09 -2.14 3.61
N LEU A 56 -0.04 -2.82 3.80
CA LEU A 56 -0.27 -3.73 4.93
C LEU A 56 0.80 -4.82 5.02
N VAL A 57 1.03 -5.54 3.92
CA VAL A 57 1.98 -6.65 3.86
C VAL A 57 3.41 -6.16 4.10
N VAL A 58 3.80 -5.04 3.48
CA VAL A 58 5.12 -4.43 3.71
C VAL A 58 5.34 -4.08 5.18
N ASN A 59 4.34 -3.51 5.85
CA ASN A 59 4.45 -3.23 7.29
C ASN A 59 4.61 -4.52 8.12
N ALA A 60 3.90 -5.60 7.77
CA ALA A 60 4.03 -6.89 8.44
C ALA A 60 5.40 -7.56 8.16
N MET A 61 6.00 -7.27 7.00
CA MET A 61 7.33 -7.73 6.59
C MET A 61 8.47 -6.91 7.18
N CYS A 62 8.24 -5.73 7.75
CA CYS A 62 9.32 -4.90 8.31
C CYS A 62 10.09 -5.72 9.38
N GLY A 63 11.37 -6.03 9.11
CA GLY A 63 12.24 -6.89 9.92
C GLY A 63 12.36 -8.37 9.48
N SER A 64 11.64 -8.78 8.44
CA SER A 64 11.75 -10.10 7.81
C SER A 64 12.69 -10.06 6.60
N SER A 65 13.34 -11.18 6.29
CA SER A 65 14.09 -11.38 5.04
C SER A 65 13.22 -11.93 3.90
N ALA A 66 11.91 -12.03 4.10
CA ALA A 66 11.00 -12.55 3.10
C ALA A 66 10.95 -11.68 1.84
N GLN A 67 10.79 -12.31 0.69
CA GLN A 67 10.70 -11.64 -0.60
C GLN A 67 9.24 -11.30 -0.94
N LEU A 68 9.01 -10.15 -1.58
CA LEU A 68 7.68 -9.68 -1.98
C LEU A 68 7.52 -9.70 -3.49
N ALA A 69 6.49 -10.39 -3.98
CA ALA A 69 5.99 -10.25 -5.35
C ALA A 69 4.58 -9.63 -5.34
N CYS A 70 4.27 -8.83 -6.35
CA CYS A 70 2.98 -8.14 -6.45
C CYS A 70 2.23 -8.54 -7.72
N LEU A 71 0.93 -8.80 -7.59
CA LEU A 71 -0.01 -8.93 -8.69
C LEU A 71 -1.08 -7.84 -8.54
N PRO A 72 -0.96 -6.74 -9.31
CA PRO A 72 -1.82 -5.58 -9.15
C PRO A 72 -3.29 -5.93 -9.45
N ALA A 73 -4.15 -5.72 -8.47
CA ALA A 73 -5.57 -6.06 -8.55
C ALA A 73 -6.51 -4.97 -8.00
N GLY A 74 -5.98 -3.83 -7.55
CA GLY A 74 -6.75 -2.65 -7.13
C GLY A 74 -7.04 -1.67 -8.25
N THR A 75 -7.67 -0.53 -7.91
CA THR A 75 -8.05 0.51 -8.88
C THR A 75 -6.89 1.42 -9.27
N GLY A 76 -6.06 1.85 -8.30
CA GLY A 76 -4.91 2.74 -8.54
C GLY A 76 -3.63 2.00 -8.89
N ASN A 77 -3.20 1.09 -8.01
CA ASN A 77 -1.97 0.31 -8.09
C ASN A 77 -0.74 1.20 -8.38
N ASP A 78 -0.67 2.35 -7.72
CA ASP A 78 0.38 3.36 -7.94
C ASP A 78 1.77 2.77 -7.69
N PHE A 79 1.92 1.91 -6.68
CA PHE A 79 3.18 1.21 -6.41
C PHE A 79 3.62 0.39 -7.63
N CYS A 80 2.75 -0.50 -8.12
CA CYS A 80 3.08 -1.34 -9.27
C CYS A 80 3.22 -0.55 -10.58
N ARG A 81 2.49 0.55 -10.75
CA ARG A 81 2.56 1.38 -11.97
C ARG A 81 3.90 2.07 -12.14
N GLN A 82 4.57 2.45 -11.05
CA GLN A 82 5.87 3.13 -11.10
C GLN A 82 6.97 2.29 -11.76
N PHE A 83 6.86 0.95 -11.71
CA PHE A 83 7.82 0.04 -12.35
C PHE A 83 7.66 -0.08 -13.87
N GLY A 84 6.56 0.44 -14.45
CA GLY A 84 6.31 0.37 -15.90
C GLY A 84 6.06 -1.05 -16.44
N TYR A 85 5.81 -2.02 -15.56
CA TYR A 85 5.63 -3.42 -15.95
C TYR A 85 4.20 -3.71 -16.45
N THR A 86 4.11 -4.45 -17.54
CA THR A 86 2.87 -5.07 -18.03
C THR A 86 2.38 -6.16 -17.06
N GLU A 87 1.12 -6.56 -17.18
CA GLU A 87 0.58 -7.67 -16.37
C GLU A 87 1.38 -8.98 -16.56
N LYS A 88 1.85 -9.25 -17.78
CA LYS A 88 2.68 -10.44 -18.06
C LYS A 88 4.03 -10.37 -17.33
N GLN A 89 4.65 -9.19 -17.27
CA GLN A 89 5.90 -8.99 -16.55
C GLN A 89 5.68 -9.15 -15.03
N TRP A 90 4.62 -8.57 -14.47
CA TRP A 90 4.25 -8.77 -13.06
C TRP A 90 4.02 -10.24 -12.70
N ARG A 91 3.42 -11.02 -13.61
CA ARG A 91 3.29 -12.47 -13.42
C ARG A 91 4.63 -13.20 -13.46
N ALA A 92 5.55 -12.77 -14.31
CA ALA A 92 6.88 -13.38 -14.39
C ALA A 92 7.71 -13.14 -13.12
N THR A 93 7.51 -12.02 -12.41
CA THR A 93 8.27 -11.75 -11.17
C THR A 93 7.92 -12.69 -10.03
N VAL A 94 6.69 -13.23 -9.98
CA VAL A 94 6.23 -14.13 -8.91
C VAL A 94 7.13 -15.35 -8.69
N PHE A 95 7.68 -15.90 -9.78
CA PHE A 95 8.54 -17.09 -9.73
C PHE A 95 9.98 -16.78 -10.14
N SER A 96 10.35 -15.50 -10.13
CA SER A 96 11.69 -15.04 -10.46
C SER A 96 12.59 -15.18 -9.23
N SER A 97 13.84 -15.61 -9.43
CA SER A 97 14.88 -15.53 -8.40
C SER A 97 15.50 -14.12 -8.30
N HIS A 98 15.26 -13.27 -9.31
CA HIS A 98 15.74 -11.91 -9.32
C HIS A 98 14.89 -11.02 -8.42
N CYS A 99 15.51 -10.52 -7.35
CA CYS A 99 14.93 -9.54 -6.43
C CYS A 99 15.73 -8.24 -6.48
N ILE A 100 15.04 -7.14 -6.27
CA ILE A 100 15.64 -5.82 -6.09
C ILE A 100 15.36 -5.33 -4.68
N ALA A 101 16.31 -4.62 -4.09
CA ALA A 101 16.06 -3.91 -2.84
C ALA A 101 15.15 -2.69 -3.12
N LEU A 102 14.19 -2.44 -2.24
CA LEU A 102 13.31 -1.28 -2.30
C LEU A 102 13.38 -0.53 -0.99
N ASP A 103 13.58 0.77 -1.09
CA ASP A 103 13.53 1.66 0.08
C ASP A 103 12.08 1.87 0.52
N LEU A 104 11.89 1.93 1.83
CA LEU A 104 10.61 2.22 2.46
C LEU A 104 10.72 3.53 3.24
N GLY A 105 9.71 4.37 3.09
CA GLY A 105 9.54 5.50 3.99
C GLY A 105 9.03 5.01 5.35
N ALA A 106 9.41 5.67 6.44
CA ALA A 106 8.93 5.35 7.77
C ALA A 106 8.52 6.61 8.55
N ILE A 107 7.40 6.54 9.26
CA ILE A 107 6.96 7.53 10.24
C ILE A 107 6.63 6.80 11.53
N GLY A 108 7.43 7.03 12.57
CA GLY A 108 7.38 6.22 13.79
C GLY A 108 7.64 4.75 13.45
N GLU A 109 6.75 3.87 13.90
CA GLU A 109 6.85 2.42 13.65
C GLU A 109 6.18 1.98 12.33
N ARG A 110 5.59 2.90 11.56
CA ARG A 110 4.82 2.57 10.36
C ARG A 110 5.60 2.86 9.09
N CYS A 111 5.77 1.83 8.27
CA CYS A 111 6.38 1.86 6.95
C CYS A 111 5.35 2.35 5.88
N PHE A 112 5.79 3.01 4.81
CA PHE A 112 4.97 3.36 3.65
C PHE A 112 5.73 3.19 2.33
N VAL A 113 5.03 2.73 1.30
CA VAL A 113 5.61 2.35 -0.01
C VAL A 113 5.56 3.45 -1.07
N ASN A 114 4.70 4.45 -0.91
CA ASN A 114 4.49 5.50 -1.92
C ASN A 114 4.79 6.88 -1.31
N ILE A 115 3.82 7.45 -0.58
CA ILE A 115 3.91 8.82 -0.06
C ILE A 115 3.26 8.86 1.33
N ALA A 116 3.84 9.62 2.23
CA ALA A 116 3.21 10.03 3.48
C ALA A 116 3.14 11.56 3.54
N GLY A 117 2.00 12.08 3.98
CA GLY A 117 1.77 13.51 4.14
C GLY A 117 1.40 13.82 5.58
N VAL A 118 1.94 14.92 6.11
CA VAL A 118 1.53 15.51 7.38
C VAL A 118 0.90 16.87 7.10
N GLY A 119 -0.21 17.13 7.78
CA GLY A 119 -1.11 18.24 7.44
C GLY A 119 -2.33 17.75 6.67
N PHE A 120 -3.42 18.49 6.87
CA PHE A 120 -4.74 18.30 6.28
C PHE A 120 -5.25 16.83 6.23
N ASN A 121 -5.87 16.37 7.33
CA ASN A 121 -7.30 15.96 7.37
C ASN A 121 -7.63 14.87 8.44
N ALA A 122 -7.97 15.25 9.67
CA ALA A 122 -8.74 14.39 10.58
C ALA A 122 -10.25 14.71 10.53
N ASP A 123 -10.62 15.99 10.42
CA ASP A 123 -12.02 16.43 10.57
C ASP A 123 -12.89 16.25 9.30
N VAL A 124 -12.34 16.27 8.09
CA VAL A 124 -13.11 16.08 6.85
C VAL A 124 -13.30 14.60 6.51
N VAL A 125 -12.35 13.72 6.84
CA VAL A 125 -12.63 12.26 6.78
C VAL A 125 -13.75 11.90 7.77
N GLN A 126 -13.82 12.58 8.92
CA GLN A 126 -14.91 12.39 9.88
C GLN A 126 -16.25 12.99 9.40
N SER A 127 -16.26 14.16 8.76
CA SER A 127 -17.49 14.77 8.24
C SER A 127 -18.07 14.06 7.00
N LEU A 128 -17.24 13.34 6.24
CA LEU A 128 -17.69 12.54 5.09
C LEU A 128 -18.29 11.17 5.49
N ARG A 129 -18.18 10.73 6.75
CA ARG A 129 -18.84 9.49 7.22
C ARG A 129 -20.37 9.59 7.33
N GLY A 130 -20.97 10.74 7.00
CA GLY A 130 -22.42 10.97 7.11
C GLY A 130 -23.17 11.40 5.84
N GLN A 131 -22.50 11.77 4.74
CA GLN A 131 -23.20 12.25 3.53
C GLN A 131 -23.16 11.22 2.38
N LYS A 132 -24.30 10.57 2.14
CA LYS A 132 -24.51 9.58 1.07
C LYS A 132 -24.79 10.17 -0.34
N HIS A 133 -24.72 11.49 -0.55
CA HIS A 133 -25.23 12.10 -1.79
C HIS A 133 -24.36 13.22 -2.39
N GLY A 134 -23.05 12.99 -2.55
CA GLY A 134 -22.19 13.90 -3.30
C GLY A 134 -21.25 13.12 -4.21
N GLY A 135 -21.58 13.02 -5.51
CA GLY A 135 -20.73 12.36 -6.51
C GLY A 135 -19.36 13.03 -6.67
N ALA A 136 -18.56 12.55 -7.63
CA ALA A 136 -17.15 12.92 -7.86
C ALA A 136 -16.84 14.43 -7.82
N LEU A 137 -17.80 15.30 -8.15
CA LEU A 137 -17.68 16.75 -8.09
C LEU A 137 -17.56 17.31 -6.65
N SER A 138 -18.16 16.67 -5.64
CA SER A 138 -18.02 17.07 -4.23
C SER A 138 -16.60 16.77 -3.71
N TYR A 139 -16.01 15.65 -4.16
CA TYR A 139 -14.62 15.31 -3.88
C TYR A 139 -13.64 16.31 -4.50
N VAL A 140 -13.86 16.67 -5.77
CA VAL A 140 -13.02 17.65 -6.48
C VAL A 140 -13.16 19.03 -5.86
N TRP A 141 -14.39 19.48 -5.53
CA TRP A 141 -14.63 20.79 -4.92
C TRP A 141 -14.12 20.87 -3.48
N GLY A 142 -14.24 19.78 -2.71
CA GLY A 142 -13.66 19.65 -1.38
C GLY A 142 -12.13 19.82 -1.44
N GLY A 143 -11.47 19.08 -2.33
CA GLY A 143 -10.03 19.22 -2.57
C GLY A 143 -9.62 20.61 -3.04
N LEU A 144 -10.38 21.23 -3.95
CA LEU A 144 -10.08 22.55 -4.52
C LEU A 144 -10.24 23.69 -3.52
N LYS A 145 -11.30 23.66 -2.68
CA LYS A 145 -11.50 24.66 -1.62
C LYS A 145 -10.45 24.53 -0.52
N GLN A 146 -9.94 23.31 -0.28
CA GLN A 146 -8.93 23.04 0.74
C GLN A 146 -7.55 23.64 0.41
N LEU A 147 -7.19 23.68 -0.87
CA LEU A 147 -5.95 24.31 -1.36
C LEU A 147 -5.84 25.80 -0.96
N PHE A 148 -6.96 26.48 -0.77
CA PHE A 148 -7.01 27.92 -0.46
C PHE A 148 -7.28 28.25 1.02
N CYS A 149 -7.50 27.25 1.90
CA CYS A 149 -7.83 27.48 3.31
C CYS A 149 -6.95 26.71 4.31
N ALA A 150 -5.81 26.15 3.86
CA ALA A 150 -4.93 25.39 4.74
C ALA A 150 -4.26 26.27 5.81
N PRO A 151 -4.44 26.00 7.12
CA PRO A 151 -3.70 26.69 8.16
C PRO A 151 -2.20 26.35 8.03
N THR A 152 -1.35 27.33 8.27
CA THR A 152 0.11 27.13 8.26
C THR A 152 0.50 26.23 9.43
N ILE A 153 1.13 25.09 9.15
CA ILE A 153 1.66 24.19 10.17
C ILE A 153 3.15 24.51 10.36
N GLU A 154 3.57 24.84 11.58
CA GLU A 154 4.99 24.99 11.92
C GLU A 154 5.61 23.59 12.01
N LEU A 155 6.48 23.25 11.06
CA LEU A 155 7.25 22.00 11.09
C LEU A 155 8.59 22.27 11.80
N LYS A 156 8.93 21.43 12.77
CA LYS A 156 10.27 21.39 13.37
C LYS A 156 10.94 20.13 12.87
N THR A 157 12.08 20.27 12.22
CA THR A 157 12.90 19.12 11.81
C THR A 157 13.99 18.90 12.84
N ALA A 158 14.61 17.71 12.84
CA ALA A 158 15.73 17.40 13.72
C ALA A 158 16.94 18.35 13.50
N GLN A 159 17.01 19.05 12.37
CA GLN A 159 18.05 20.02 12.04
C GLN A 159 17.70 21.47 12.48
N GLY A 160 16.57 21.69 13.17
CA GLY A 160 16.13 22.98 13.67
C GLY A 160 14.73 23.39 13.20
N ARG A 161 14.33 24.63 13.53
CA ARG A 161 13.06 25.21 13.07
C ARG A 161 13.10 25.48 11.56
N GLY A 162 12.45 24.63 10.78
CA GLY A 162 12.18 24.88 9.36
C GLY A 162 10.81 25.51 9.19
N LEU A 163 10.73 26.85 9.15
CA LEU A 163 9.50 27.53 8.73
C LEU A 163 9.33 27.36 7.22
N THR A 164 8.73 26.26 6.78
CA THR A 164 8.33 26.12 5.39
C THR A 164 6.92 26.65 5.25
N ARG A 165 6.80 27.91 4.80
CA ARG A 165 5.53 28.44 4.33
C ARG A 165 5.15 27.62 3.11
N ALA A 166 4.19 26.70 3.26
CA ALA A 166 3.52 26.09 2.12
C ALA A 166 2.72 27.20 1.42
N LYS A 167 3.39 27.96 0.55
CA LYS A 167 2.71 28.76 -0.47
C LYS A 167 2.31 27.78 -1.57
N THR A 168 1.01 27.83 -1.84
CA THR A 168 0.23 27.17 -2.88
C THR A 168 0.96 27.10 -4.22
#